data_AF-A0A7C5U0F4-F1
#
_entry.id   AF-A0A7C5U0F4-F1
#
_cell.length_a   1.000
_cell.length_b   1.000
_cell.length_c   1.000
_cell.angle_alpha   90.00
_cell.angle_beta   90.00
_cell.angle_gamma   90.00
#
_symmetry.space_group_name_H-M   'P 1'
#
loop_
_entity.id
_entity.type
_entity.pdbx_description
1 polymer ?
#
loop_
_entity_poly.entity_id
_entity_poly.type
_entity_poly.pdbx_seq_one_letter_code
_entity_poly.pdbx_strand_id
1 'polypeptide(L)' 'MKPKELRDMSNDELLALERNLRLLLLKTDRIKRRPIRREIARVLTVLGERGIKIG' A
#
# COMPACT_ATOMS: atom_id res chain seq x y z
N MET A 1 -3.01 4.84 -7.43
CA MET A 1 -3.40 3.82 -8.43
C MET A 1 -4.90 3.61 -8.40
N LYS A 2 -5.43 2.99 -9.43
CA LYS A 2 -6.82 2.54 -9.51
C LYS A 2 -6.98 1.24 -8.70
N PRO A 3 -8.15 0.99 -8.09
CA PRO A 3 -8.38 -0.25 -7.33
C PRO A 3 -8.15 -1.54 -8.13
N LYS A 4 -8.46 -1.52 -9.43
CA LYS A 4 -8.24 -2.67 -10.31
C LYS A 4 -6.76 -3.04 -10.41
N GLU A 5 -5.86 -2.05 -10.54
CA GLU A 5 -4.41 -2.29 -10.64
C GLU A 5 -3.88 -3.03 -9.41
N LEU A 6 -4.33 -2.66 -8.21
CA LEU A 6 -3.98 -3.36 -6.97
C LEU A 6 -4.49 -4.80 -6.93
N ARG A 7 -5.69 -5.05 -7.48
CA ARG A 7 -6.31 -6.38 -7.50
C ARG A 7 -5.69 -7.31 -8.54
N ASP A 8 -5.05 -6.76 -9.57
CA ASP A 8 -4.36 -7.52 -10.61
C ASP A 8 -2.92 -7.88 -10.20
N MET A 9 -2.33 -7.20 -9.20
CA MET A 9 -1.01 -7.50 -8.66
C MET A 9 -0.98 -8.83 -7.88
N SER A 10 0.14 -9.53 -7.88
CA SER A 10 0.42 -10.67 -7.01
C SER A 10 0.55 -10.25 -5.54
N ASN A 11 0.52 -11.22 -4.62
CA ASN A 11 0.69 -10.94 -3.20
C ASN A 11 2.07 -10.35 -2.88
N ASP A 12 3.13 -10.85 -3.54
CA ASP A 12 4.50 -10.37 -3.33
C ASP A 12 4.67 -8.92 -3.82
N GLU A 13 4.06 -8.58 -4.95
CA GLU A 13 4.06 -7.20 -5.47
C GLU A 13 3.32 -6.25 -4.53
N LEU A 14 2.18 -6.68 -3.97
CA LEU A 14 1.43 -5.89 -2.98
C LEU A 14 2.24 -5.67 -1.70
N LEU A 15 2.92 -6.70 -1.19
CA LEU A 15 3.78 -6.61 -0.01
C LEU A 15 4.99 -5.71 -0.26
N ALA A 16 5.63 -5.84 -1.42
CA ALA A 16 6.74 -4.98 -1.82
C ALA A 16 6.30 -3.51 -1.94
N LEU A 17 5.13 -3.27 -2.53
CA LEU A 17 4.53 -1.94 -2.65
C LEU A 17 4.22 -1.34 -1.27
N GLU A 18 3.62 -2.11 -0.37
CA GLU A 18 3.32 -1.71 1.01
C GLU A 18 4.60 -1.20 1.71
N ARG A 19 5.67 -1.99 1.63
CA ARG A 19 6.97 -1.66 2.20
C ARG A 19 7.56 -0.38 1.59
N ASN A 20 7.50 -0.25 0.27
CA ASN A 20 8.01 0.93 -0.44
C ASN A 20 7.23 2.20 -0.06
N LEU A 21 5.91 2.11 0.06
CA LEU A 21 5.07 3.23 0.48
C LEU A 21 5.35 3.64 1.93
N ARG A 22 5.60 2.68 2.85
CA ARG A 22 6.05 2.99 4.21
C ARG A 22 7.38 3.73 4.23
N LEU A 23 8.37 3.26 3.46
CA LEU A 23 9.67 3.93 3.35
C LEU A 23 9.53 5.34 2.78
N LEU A 24 8.69 5.49 1.75
CA LEU A 24 8.39 6.80 1.17
C LEU A 24 7.73 7.72 2.19
N LEU A 25 6.79 7.21 3.00
CA LEU A 25 6.10 7.98 4.03
C LEU A 25 7.08 8.56 5.06
N LEU A 26 8.10 7.79 5.45
CA LEU A 26 9.13 8.23 6.40
C LEU A 26 9.97 9.39 5.84
N LYS A 27 10.29 9.34 4.53
CA LYS A 27 11.12 10.33 3.83
C LYS A 27 10.35 11.56 3.33
N THR A 28 9.02 11.55 3.42
CA THR A 28 8.16 12.59 2.81
C THR A 28 7.70 13.64 3.82
N ASP A 29 7.67 14.91 3.38
CA ASP A 29 7.12 16.04 4.13
C ASP A 29 5.67 15.83 4.57
N ARG A 30 5.31 16.38 5.74
CA ARG A 30 4.01 16.16 6.39
C ARG A 30 2.81 16.40 5.46
N ILE A 31 2.87 17.41 4.60
CA ILE A 31 1.80 17.78 3.64
C ILE A 31 1.58 16.68 2.61
N LYS A 32 2.65 16.10 2.09
CA LYS A 32 2.63 15.06 1.04
C LYS A 32 2.41 13.65 1.61
N ARG A 33 2.39 13.47 2.93
CA ARG A 33 2.11 12.17 3.58
C ARG A 33 0.67 11.68 3.42
N ARG A 34 -0.31 12.58 3.28
CA ARG A 34 -1.74 12.21 3.18
C ARG A 34 -2.04 11.28 2.00
N PRO A 35 -1.62 11.57 0.75
CA PRO A 35 -1.83 10.65 -0.36
C PRO A 35 -1.11 9.30 -0.15
N ILE A 36 0.09 9.30 0.41
CA ILE A 36 0.84 8.06 0.67
C ILE A 36 0.10 7.17 1.67
N ARG A 37 -0.40 7.74 2.79
CA ARG A 37 -1.20 6.97 3.77
C ARG A 37 -2.47 6.38 3.16
N ARG A 38 -3.13 7.12 2.26
CA ARG A 38 -4.32 6.60 1.54
C ARG A 38 -3.95 5.42 0.64
N GLU A 39 -2.82 5.49 -0.02
CA GLU A 39 -2.37 4.40 -0.88
C GLU A 39 -2.00 3.15 -0.06
N ILE A 40 -1.30 3.33 1.08
CA ILE A 40 -1.04 2.24 2.03
C ILE A 40 -2.35 1.59 2.46
N ALA A 41 -3.34 2.38 2.87
CA ALA A 41 -4.63 1.84 3.31
C ALA A 41 -5.30 0.99 2.23
N ARG A 42 -5.25 1.39 0.95
CA ARG A 42 -5.80 0.61 -0.16
C ARG A 42 -5.07 -0.71 -0.36
N VAL A 43 -3.74 -0.70 -0.29
CA VAL A 43 -2.93 -1.92 -0.38
C VAL A 43 -3.27 -2.87 0.76
N LEU A 44 -3.35 -2.36 1.99
CA LEU A 44 -3.74 -3.14 3.17
C LEU A 44 -5.15 -3.72 3.04
N THR A 45 -6.12 -2.98 2.48
CA THR A 45 -7.46 -3.50 2.21
C THR A 45 -7.41 -4.69 1.26
N VAL A 46 -6.70 -4.58 0.13
CA VAL A 46 -6.61 -5.69 -0.84
C VAL A 46 -5.90 -6.91 -0.24
N LEU A 47 -4.83 -6.70 0.54
CA LEU A 47 -4.15 -7.78 1.24
C LEU A 47 -5.06 -8.46 2.28
N GLY A 48 -5.86 -7.67 3.01
CA GLY A 48 -6.89 -8.17 3.92
C GLY A 48 -8.02 -8.94 3.23
N GLU A 49 -8.51 -8.44 2.09
CA GLU A 49 -9.49 -9.14 1.23
C GLU A 49 -8.96 -10.52 0.77
N ARG A 50 -7.63 -10.65 0.61
CA ARG A 50 -6.94 -11.90 0.25
C ARG A 50 -6.53 -12.77 1.44
N GLY A 51 -6.87 -12.37 2.67
CA GLY A 51 -6.52 -13.10 3.89
C GLY A 51 -5.04 -13.02 4.30
N ILE A 52 -4.27 -12.12 3.69
CA ILE A 52 -2.86 -11.90 4.04
C ILE A 52 -2.80 -11.02 5.30
N LYS A 53 -2.26 -11.58 6.39
CA LYS A 53 -2.01 -10.82 7.63
C LYS A 53 -0.68 -10.11 7.54
N ILE A 54 -0.66 -8.82 7.88
CA ILE A 54 0.54 -8.00 7.89
C ILE A 54 0.70 -7.44 9.30
N GLY A 55 1.89 -7.62 9.88
CA GLY A 55 2.26 -7.15 11.23
C GLY A 55 2.62 -5.68 11.29
#